data_AF-A0A1V4THB2-F1
#
_entry.id   AF-A0A1V4THB2-F1
#
_cell.length_a   1.000
_cell.length_b   1.000
_cell.length_c   1.000
_cell.angle_alpha   90.00
_cell.angle_beta   90.00
_cell.angle_gamma   90.00
#
_symmetry.space_group_name_H-M   'P 1'
#
loop_
_entity.id
_entity.type
_entity.pdbx_description
1 polymer ?
#
loop_
_entity_poly.entity_id
_entity_poly.type
_entity_poly.pdbx_seq_one_letter_code
_entity_poly.pdbx_strand_id
1 'polypeptide(L)'
;MLLGIISNLDIVRSHIERATPNKVAMIKNFLETKHGVSIMVRRRIVPVESLRPTQKEVYADELLGRKEEIKRGLVEPIIVIQNHDGYILVDGHHRALASKQMGVKQFSAFVLEPSRDVELGLEKSAEEQGLHTLDDVKIIDGSHHPLVEITTRLLKSEP
;
A
#
# COMPACT_ATOMS: atom_id res chain seq x y z
N MET A 1 24.03 26.70 22.41
CA MET A 1 24.05 25.22 22.32
C MET A 1 22.67 24.71 22.75
N LEU A 2 21.75 24.47 21.81
CA LEU A 2 20.51 23.73 22.10
C LEU A 2 20.73 22.30 21.58
N LEU A 3 21.17 21.43 22.49
CA LEU A 3 21.29 20.00 22.26
C LEU A 3 19.89 19.38 22.25
N GLY A 4 19.72 18.40 21.36
CA GLY A 4 18.46 17.86 20.90
C GLY A 4 17.53 17.33 21.99
N ILE A 5 16.28 17.78 21.94
CA ILE A 5 15.14 16.97 22.34
C ILE A 5 14.51 16.54 21.02
N ILE A 6 14.86 15.33 20.54
CA ILE A 6 14.13 14.71 19.44
C ILE A 6 12.72 14.46 19.98
N SER A 7 11.70 15.09 19.41
CA SER A 7 10.33 14.88 19.90
C SER A 7 9.87 13.46 19.58
N ASN A 8 8.99 12.88 20.39
CA ASN A 8 8.39 11.57 20.07
C ASN A 8 7.74 11.57 18.68
N LEU A 9 7.22 12.72 18.22
CA LEU A 9 6.69 12.89 16.88
C LEU A 9 7.78 12.79 15.81
N ASP A 10 8.97 13.34 16.04
CA ASP A 10 10.12 13.23 15.13
C ASP A 10 10.69 11.81 15.10
N ILE A 11 10.69 11.09 16.23
CA ILE A 11 11.09 9.67 16.28
C ILE A 11 10.11 8.83 15.45
N VAL A 12 8.80 8.96 15.71
CA VAL A 12 7.74 8.26 14.96
C VAL A 12 7.77 8.62 13.48
N ARG A 13 7.91 9.92 13.16
CA ARG A 13 8.07 10.39 11.78
C ARG A 13 9.29 9.77 11.13
N SER A 14 10.45 9.74 11.80
CA SER A 14 11.67 9.16 11.23
C SER A 14 11.58 7.64 11.06
N HIS A 15 10.81 6.94 11.89
CA HIS A 15 10.57 5.51 11.74
C HIS A 15 9.63 5.23 10.56
N ILE A 16 8.58 6.02 10.39
CA ILE A 16 7.68 5.96 9.23
C ILE A 16 8.45 6.29 7.95
N GLU A 17 9.20 7.40 7.92
CA GLU A 17 10.05 7.82 6.80
C GLU A 17 11.10 6.79 6.40
N ARG A 18 11.55 5.93 7.33
CA ARG A 18 12.46 4.80 7.07
C ARG A 18 11.75 3.51 6.67
N ALA A 19 10.51 3.30 7.13
CA ALA A 19 9.76 2.08 6.86
C ALA A 19 9.51 1.91 5.36
N THR A 20 9.17 3.00 4.65
CA THR A 20 8.89 2.96 3.22
C THR A 20 10.15 2.62 2.39
N PRO A 21 11.31 3.29 2.54
CA PRO A 21 12.56 2.89 1.88
C PRO A 21 12.96 1.43 2.15
N ASN A 22 12.81 0.96 3.40
CA ASN A 22 13.13 -0.42 3.75
C ASN A 22 12.20 -1.43 3.05
N LYS A 23 10.89 -1.15 3.00
CA LYS A 23 9.93 -1.96 2.24
C LYS A 23 10.27 -1.99 0.76
N VAL A 24 10.58 -0.85 0.16
CA VAL A 24 10.95 -0.76 -1.27
C VAL A 24 12.20 -1.60 -1.55
N ALA A 25 13.24 -1.49 -0.73
CA ALA A 25 14.46 -2.27 -0.87
C ALA A 25 14.19 -3.79 -0.70
N MET A 26 13.35 -4.17 0.26
CA MET A 26 12.96 -5.56 0.47
C MET A 26 12.23 -6.14 -0.75
N ILE A 27 11.21 -5.44 -1.26
CA ILE A 27 10.44 -5.87 -2.44
C ILE A 27 11.35 -5.95 -3.67
N LYS A 28 12.21 -4.94 -3.87
CA LYS A 28 13.21 -4.93 -4.94
C LYS A 28 14.08 -6.19 -4.88
N ASN A 29 14.75 -6.44 -3.76
CA ASN A 29 15.67 -7.56 -3.61
C ASN A 29 14.96 -8.92 -3.80
N PHE A 30 13.73 -9.04 -3.28
CA PHE A 30 12.92 -10.24 -3.47
C PHE A 30 12.65 -10.52 -4.95
N LEU A 31 12.21 -9.51 -5.70
CA LEU A 31 11.89 -9.66 -7.12
C LEU A 31 13.14 -9.91 -7.97
N GLU A 32 14.24 -9.20 -7.70
CA GLU A 32 15.51 -9.41 -8.39
C GLU A 32 16.02 -10.84 -8.18
N THR A 33 15.96 -11.35 -6.94
CA THR A 33 16.40 -12.71 -6.59
C THR A 33 15.51 -13.76 -7.25
N LYS A 34 14.18 -13.58 -7.17
CA LYS A 34 13.21 -14.57 -7.67
C LYS A 34 13.20 -14.66 -9.20
N HIS A 35 13.35 -13.53 -9.90
CA HIS A 35 13.19 -13.45 -11.35
C HIS A 35 14.51 -13.24 -12.12
N GLY A 36 15.64 -13.08 -11.42
CA GLY A 36 16.96 -12.90 -12.01
C GLY A 36 17.04 -11.65 -12.89
N VAL A 37 16.38 -10.57 -12.49
CA VAL A 37 16.32 -9.27 -13.18
C VAL A 37 16.95 -8.18 -12.33
N SER A 38 17.38 -7.08 -12.94
CA SER A 38 17.67 -5.85 -12.21
C SER A 38 16.43 -4.97 -12.16
N ILE A 39 16.18 -4.32 -11.04
CA ILE A 39 15.05 -3.40 -10.85
C ILE A 39 15.56 -2.01 -10.54
N MET A 40 15.11 -1.04 -11.32
CA MET A 40 15.34 0.37 -11.04
C MET A 40 14.17 0.92 -10.21
N VAL A 41 14.46 1.66 -9.15
CA VAL A 41 13.44 2.30 -8.31
C VAL A 41 13.39 3.77 -8.66
N ARG A 42 12.21 4.27 -9.03
CA ARG A 42 11.98 5.69 -9.29
C ARG A 42 10.82 6.23 -8.47
N ARG A 43 10.95 7.44 -7.94
CA ARG A 43 9.81 8.16 -7.37
C ARG A 43 9.09 8.88 -8.51
N ARG A 44 7.81 8.57 -8.73
CA ARG A 44 6.98 9.18 -9.77
C ARG A 44 5.61 9.54 -9.23
N ILE A 45 4.89 10.38 -9.96
CA ILE A 45 3.45 10.57 -9.80
C ILE A 45 2.77 9.69 -10.84
N VAL A 46 1.86 8.82 -10.40
CA VAL A 46 1.15 7.86 -11.28
C VAL A 46 -0.35 8.13 -11.28
N PRO A 47 -1.05 7.92 -12.42
CA PRO A 47 -2.51 8.01 -12.48
C PRO A 47 -3.16 6.95 -11.60
N VAL A 48 -4.10 7.35 -10.74
CA VAL A 48 -4.80 6.42 -9.83
C VAL A 48 -5.64 5.40 -10.61
N GLU A 49 -6.18 5.80 -11.77
CA GLU A 49 -6.95 4.94 -12.66
C GLU A 49 -6.14 3.84 -13.34
N SER A 50 -4.82 4.01 -13.44
CA SER A 50 -3.90 3.02 -14.04
C SER A 50 -3.40 1.97 -13.05
N LEU A 51 -3.86 2.03 -11.79
CA LEU A 51 -3.46 1.11 -10.74
C LEU A 51 -4.29 -0.16 -10.79
N ARG A 52 -3.61 -1.28 -11.00
CA ARG A 52 -4.18 -2.62 -10.86
C ARG A 52 -3.96 -3.14 -9.43
N PRO A 53 -5.02 -3.36 -8.63
CA PRO A 53 -4.87 -3.88 -7.28
C PRO A 53 -4.54 -5.36 -7.28
N THR A 54 -3.82 -5.78 -6.24
CA THR A 54 -3.49 -7.19 -5.94
C THR A 54 -4.19 -7.71 -4.69
N GLN A 55 -4.85 -6.83 -3.93
CA GLN A 55 -5.59 -7.14 -2.70
C GLN A 55 -7.08 -6.89 -2.94
N LYS A 56 -7.90 -7.91 -2.69
CA LYS A 56 -9.34 -7.89 -2.97
C LYS A 56 -10.17 -7.11 -1.96
N GLU A 57 -9.73 -7.08 -0.72
CA GLU A 57 -10.52 -6.56 0.40
C GLU A 57 -9.74 -5.54 1.22
N VAL A 58 -10.39 -4.45 1.58
CA VAL A 58 -9.82 -3.33 2.33
C VAL A 58 -10.77 -2.95 3.46
N TYR A 59 -10.25 -2.72 4.66
CA TYR A 59 -11.09 -2.42 5.83
C TYR A 59 -11.50 -0.94 5.88
N ALA A 60 -12.78 -0.71 6.20
CA ALA A 60 -13.41 0.62 6.17
C ALA A 60 -12.85 1.60 7.22
N ASP A 61 -12.50 1.11 8.39
CA ASP A 61 -11.93 1.88 9.50
C ASP A 61 -10.54 2.42 9.15
N GLU A 62 -9.66 1.57 8.61
CA GLU A 62 -8.34 1.97 8.14
C GLU A 62 -8.43 2.94 6.95
N LEU A 63 -9.39 2.73 6.06
CA LEU A 63 -9.65 3.58 4.90
C LEU A 63 -10.01 5.02 5.33
N LEU A 64 -10.82 5.18 6.38
CA LEU A 64 -11.18 6.49 6.91
C LEU A 64 -9.94 7.25 7.42
N GLY A 65 -9.05 6.55 8.14
CA GLY A 65 -7.78 7.12 8.60
C GLY A 65 -6.91 7.62 7.43
N ARG A 66 -6.81 6.83 6.35
CA ARG A 66 -6.04 7.24 5.16
C ARG A 66 -6.63 8.47 4.47
N LYS A 67 -7.96 8.62 4.42
CA LYS A 67 -8.60 9.83 3.84
C LYS A 67 -8.18 11.10 4.59
N GLU A 68 -8.14 11.04 5.92
CA GLU A 68 -7.74 12.20 6.73
C GLU A 68 -6.25 12.53 6.58
N GLU A 69 -5.39 11.52 6.48
CA GLU A 69 -3.96 11.72 6.17
C GLU A 69 -3.75 12.37 4.79
N ILE A 70 -4.50 11.92 3.77
CA ILE A 70 -4.47 12.50 2.42
C ILE A 70 -4.88 13.98 2.47
N LYS A 71 -5.96 14.33 3.17
CA LYS A 71 -6.39 15.73 3.33
C LYS A 71 -5.32 16.61 3.99
N ARG A 72 -4.55 16.05 4.93
CA ARG A 72 -3.49 16.75 5.66
C ARG A 72 -2.15 16.78 4.92
N GLY A 73 -2.05 16.13 3.75
CA GLY A 73 -0.80 16.02 2.99
C GLY A 73 0.26 15.12 3.65
N LEU A 74 -0.14 14.28 4.62
CA LEU A 74 0.75 13.40 5.38
C LEU A 74 0.84 12.01 4.76
N VAL A 75 0.88 11.94 3.43
CA VAL A 75 0.77 10.68 2.70
C VAL A 75 2.14 10.16 2.28
N GLU A 76 2.43 8.96 2.75
CA GLU A 76 3.50 8.18 2.17
C GLU A 76 3.16 7.74 0.74
N PRO A 77 4.15 7.63 -0.16
CA PRO A 77 3.93 7.12 -1.50
C PRO A 77 3.53 5.63 -1.48
N ILE A 78 2.70 5.22 -2.44
CA ILE A 78 2.40 3.80 -2.71
C ILE A 78 3.60 3.11 -3.35
N ILE A 79 3.61 1.78 -3.37
CA ILE A 79 4.64 1.00 -4.07
C ILE A 79 3.97 0.26 -5.23
N VAL A 80 4.48 0.47 -6.44
CA VAL A 80 3.97 -0.17 -7.65
C VAL A 80 5.11 -0.82 -8.43
N ILE A 81 4.78 -1.86 -9.18
CA ILE A 81 5.67 -2.42 -10.19
C ILE A 81 5.13 -2.01 -11.55
N GLN A 82 6.00 -1.48 -12.40
CA GLN A 82 5.66 -1.18 -13.79
C GLN A 82 5.72 -2.48 -14.61
N ASN A 83 4.67 -2.74 -15.38
CA ASN A 83 4.61 -3.78 -16.41
C ASN A 83 4.19 -3.17 -17.75
N HIS A 84 3.99 -4.00 -18.77
CA HIS A 84 3.53 -3.55 -20.10
C HIS A 84 2.16 -2.87 -20.04
N ASP A 85 1.25 -3.36 -19.19
CA ASP A 85 -0.15 -2.95 -19.14
C ASP A 85 -0.44 -1.78 -18.16
N GLY A 86 0.58 -1.30 -17.44
CA GLY A 86 0.47 -0.20 -16.49
C GLY A 86 1.22 -0.41 -15.18
N TYR A 87 0.51 -0.23 -14.06
CA TYR A 87 1.08 -0.27 -12.71
C TYR A 87 0.35 -1.27 -11.81
N ILE A 88 1.09 -2.27 -11.35
CA ILE A 88 0.58 -3.23 -10.37
C ILE A 88 0.84 -2.68 -8.97
N LEU A 89 -0.23 -2.54 -8.18
CA LEU A 89 -0.16 -2.06 -6.81
C LEU A 89 0.31 -3.18 -5.87
N VAL A 90 1.44 -2.98 -5.20
CA VAL A 90 2.06 -3.98 -4.31
C VAL A 90 1.91 -3.59 -2.84
N ASP A 91 1.97 -2.30 -2.51
CA ASP A 91 1.72 -1.79 -1.17
C ASP A 91 0.97 -0.46 -1.24
N GLY A 92 0.04 -0.25 -0.30
CA GLY A 92 -0.72 0.99 -0.15
C GLY A 92 -2.13 0.94 -0.74
N HIS A 93 -2.79 -0.21 -0.78
CA HIS A 93 -4.16 -0.39 -1.30
C HIS A 93 -5.18 0.53 -0.63
N HIS A 94 -5.15 0.70 0.70
CA HIS A 94 -6.01 1.67 1.39
C HIS A 94 -5.75 3.10 0.94
N ARG A 95 -4.49 3.48 0.71
CA ARG A 95 -4.13 4.84 0.26
C ARG A 95 -4.61 5.07 -1.17
N ALA A 96 -4.37 4.12 -2.06
CA ALA A 96 -4.83 4.18 -3.44
C ALA A 96 -6.37 4.26 -3.52
N LEU A 97 -7.08 3.40 -2.78
CA LEU A 97 -8.54 3.38 -2.75
C LEU A 97 -9.13 4.64 -2.11
N ALA A 98 -8.56 5.12 -1.00
CA ALA A 98 -8.95 6.38 -0.37
C ALA A 98 -8.76 7.56 -1.33
N SER A 99 -7.64 7.60 -2.04
CA SER A 99 -7.36 8.65 -3.04
C SER A 99 -8.42 8.67 -4.14
N LYS A 100 -8.79 7.48 -4.65
CA LYS A 100 -9.85 7.33 -5.66
C LYS A 100 -11.20 7.83 -5.15
N GLN A 101 -11.61 7.41 -3.95
CA GLN A 101 -12.87 7.86 -3.34
C GLN A 101 -12.90 9.38 -3.06
N MET A 102 -11.75 10.00 -2.92
CA MET A 102 -11.61 11.46 -2.75
C MET A 102 -11.53 12.21 -4.09
N GLY A 103 -11.59 11.52 -5.24
CA GLY A 103 -11.46 12.13 -6.56
C GLY A 103 -10.04 12.57 -6.92
N VAL A 104 -9.03 12.09 -6.18
CA VAL A 104 -7.62 12.35 -6.47
C VAL A 104 -7.21 11.55 -7.71
N LYS A 105 -6.79 12.25 -8.77
CA LYS A 105 -6.43 11.62 -10.05
C LYS A 105 -5.02 11.05 -10.09
N GLN A 106 -4.13 11.56 -9.26
CA GLN A 106 -2.70 11.27 -9.30
C GLN A 106 -2.15 11.05 -7.90
N PHE A 107 -1.26 10.06 -7.74
CA PHE A 107 -0.69 9.72 -6.43
C PHE A 107 0.82 9.51 -6.52
N SER A 108 1.54 9.87 -5.45
CA SER A 108 2.99 9.63 -5.40
C SER A 108 3.27 8.14 -5.22
N ALA A 109 4.20 7.60 -6.00
CA ALA A 109 4.58 6.20 -5.96
C ALA A 109 6.10 6.00 -6.03
N PHE A 110 6.57 4.93 -5.40
CA PHE A 110 7.81 4.26 -5.77
C PHE A 110 7.49 3.23 -6.86
N VAL A 111 7.99 3.49 -8.06
CA VAL A 111 7.84 2.63 -9.24
C VAL A 111 9.07 1.75 -9.33
N LEU A 112 8.87 0.44 -9.20
CA LEU A 112 9.85 -0.58 -9.49
C LEU A 112 9.76 -0.89 -10.99
N GLU A 113 10.84 -0.67 -11.71
CA GLU A 113 10.97 -0.84 -13.15
C GLU A 113 11.94 -2.01 -13.42
N PRO A 114 11.42 -3.23 -13.65
CA PRO A 114 12.24 -4.36 -14.05
C PRO A 114 12.92 -4.10 -15.40
N SER A 115 14.16 -4.59 -15.57
CA SER A 115 14.91 -4.44 -16.82
C SER A 115 14.34 -5.22 -18.02
N ARG A 116 13.43 -6.16 -17.75
CA ARG A 116 12.65 -6.93 -18.73
C ARG A 116 11.31 -7.26 -18.11
N ASP A 117 10.30 -7.53 -18.94
CA ASP A 117 9.00 -7.98 -18.45
C ASP A 117 9.15 -9.27 -17.63
N VAL A 118 8.46 -9.29 -16.48
CA VAL A 118 8.47 -10.41 -15.54
C VAL A 118 7.04 -10.77 -15.19
N GLU A 119 6.70 -12.06 -15.27
CA GLU A 119 5.44 -12.55 -14.74
C GLU A 119 5.55 -12.63 -13.21
N LEU A 120 4.85 -11.75 -12.50
CA LEU A 120 5.02 -11.61 -11.05
C LEU A 120 4.21 -12.64 -10.26
N GLY A 121 3.31 -13.38 -10.92
CA GLY A 121 2.30 -14.25 -10.30
C GLY A 121 1.19 -13.48 -9.57
N LEU A 122 1.49 -12.26 -9.10
CA LEU A 122 0.53 -11.32 -8.52
C LEU A 122 -0.55 -10.91 -9.54
N GLU A 123 -0.18 -10.72 -10.79
CA GLU A 123 -1.12 -10.38 -11.88
C GLU A 123 -2.08 -11.53 -12.14
N LYS A 124 -1.57 -12.76 -12.16
CA LYS A 124 -2.38 -13.97 -12.33
C LYS A 124 -3.36 -14.13 -11.17
N SER A 125 -2.90 -13.94 -9.93
CA SER A 125 -3.77 -13.98 -8.76
C SER A 125 -4.81 -12.87 -8.77
N ALA A 126 -4.45 -11.66 -9.20
CA ALA A 126 -5.38 -10.55 -9.38
C ALA A 126 -6.44 -10.88 -10.45
N GLU A 127 -6.03 -11.42 -11.60
CA GLU A 127 -6.91 -11.88 -12.67
C GLU A 127 -7.91 -12.93 -12.19
N GLU A 128 -7.43 -13.98 -11.50
CA GLU A 128 -8.26 -15.05 -10.94
C GLU A 128 -9.29 -14.51 -9.91
N GLN A 129 -8.97 -13.39 -9.26
CA GLN A 129 -9.86 -12.73 -8.30
C GLN A 129 -10.77 -11.67 -8.93
N GLY A 130 -10.65 -11.41 -10.24
CA GLY A 130 -11.39 -10.39 -10.97
C GLY A 130 -10.93 -8.96 -10.66
N LEU A 131 -9.66 -8.78 -10.32
CA LEU A 131 -9.05 -7.50 -9.95
C LEU A 131 -8.32 -6.89 -11.15
N HIS A 132 -8.98 -5.92 -11.79
CA HIS A 132 -8.44 -5.16 -12.91
C HIS A 132 -8.18 -3.70 -12.53
N THR A 133 -9.07 -3.12 -11.73
CA THR A 133 -9.01 -1.73 -11.30
C THR A 133 -9.33 -1.60 -9.81
N LEU A 134 -9.05 -0.44 -9.24
CA LEU A 134 -9.44 -0.14 -7.85
C LEU A 134 -10.96 -0.24 -7.58
N ASP A 135 -11.83 -0.25 -8.60
CA ASP A 135 -13.28 -0.45 -8.38
C ASP A 135 -13.64 -1.89 -8.02
N ASP A 136 -12.77 -2.84 -8.34
CA ASP A 136 -12.99 -4.26 -8.06
C ASP A 136 -12.67 -4.61 -6.59
N VAL A 137 -12.07 -3.68 -5.85
CA VAL A 137 -11.71 -3.83 -4.44
C VAL A 137 -12.93 -3.65 -3.55
N LYS A 138 -13.22 -4.66 -2.72
CA LYS A 138 -14.32 -4.61 -1.77
C LYS A 138 -13.91 -3.93 -0.47
N ILE A 139 -14.74 -3.01 -0.01
CA ILE A 139 -14.58 -2.41 1.32
C ILE A 139 -15.39 -3.24 2.31
N ILE A 140 -14.71 -3.81 3.30
CA ILE A 140 -15.31 -4.62 4.36
C ILE A 140 -15.41 -3.81 5.65
N ASP A 141 -16.55 -3.95 6.33
CA ASP A 141 -16.80 -3.27 7.60
C ASP A 141 -16.00 -3.91 8.74
N GLY A 142 -15.39 -3.09 9.59
CA GLY A 142 -14.43 -3.48 10.63
C GLY A 142 -15.05 -4.27 11.80
N SER A 143 -16.37 -4.45 11.80
CA SER A 143 -17.11 -5.27 12.77
C SER A 143 -16.73 -6.77 12.73
N HIS A 144 -15.98 -7.21 11.72
CA HIS A 144 -15.42 -8.57 11.60
C HIS A 144 -13.90 -8.64 11.84
N HIS A 145 -13.30 -7.64 12.48
CA HIS A 145 -11.85 -7.67 12.76
C HIS A 145 -11.49 -8.90 13.62
N PRO A 146 -10.50 -9.74 13.25
CA PRO A 146 -10.10 -10.91 14.04
C PRO A 146 -9.77 -10.57 15.50
N LEU A 147 -9.03 -9.48 15.74
CA LEU A 147 -8.83 -8.94 17.10
C LEU A 147 -10.13 -8.53 17.80
N VAL A 148 -11.10 -7.90 17.13
CA VAL A 148 -12.40 -7.55 17.76
C VAL A 148 -13.19 -8.82 18.07
N GLU A 149 -13.19 -9.83 17.20
CA GLU A 149 -13.76 -11.15 17.49
C GLU A 149 -13.09 -11.83 18.69
N ILE A 150 -11.75 -11.81 18.76
CA ILE A 150 -10.99 -12.37 19.88
C ILE A 150 -11.35 -11.62 21.17
N THR A 151 -11.36 -10.29 21.14
CA THR A 151 -11.70 -9.45 22.30
C THR A 151 -13.14 -9.69 22.74
N THR A 152 -14.08 -9.81 21.80
CA THR A 152 -15.50 -10.07 22.08
C THR A 152 -15.71 -11.49 22.63
N ARG A 153 -14.96 -12.49 22.16
CA ARG A 153 -15.02 -13.86 22.70
C ARG A 153 -14.44 -13.93 24.12
N LEU A 154 -13.33 -13.24 24.37
CA LEU A 154 -12.72 -13.16 25.71
C LEU A 154 -13.65 -12.45 26.71
N LEU A 155 -14.29 -11.35 26.32
CA LEU A 155 -15.24 -10.63 27.18
C LEU A 155 -16.56 -11.39 27.42
N LYS A 156 -16.94 -12.30 26.51
CA LYS A 156 -18.14 -13.16 26.67
C LYS A 156 -17.88 -14.47 27.43
N SER A 157 -16.65 -14.75 27.84
CA SER A 157 -16.27 -15.99 28.53
C SER A 157 -15.95 -15.80 30.02
N GLU A 158 -16.23 -14.64 30.59
CA GLU A 158 -16.27 -14.46 32.05
C GLU A 158 -17.71 -14.67 32.56
N PRO A 159 -17.97 -15.65 33.45
CA PRO A 159 -19.27 -15.89 34.08
C PRO A 159 -19.62 -14.85 35.16
#